data_AF-A0AAD8AGU0-F1
#
_entry.id   AF-A0AAD8AGU0-F1
#
_cell.length_a   1.000
_cell.length_b   1.000
_cell.length_c   1.000
_cell.angle_alpha   90.00
_cell.angle_beta   90.00
_cell.angle_gamma   90.00
#
_symmetry.space_group_name_H-M   'P 1'
#
loop_
_entity.id
_entity.type
_entity.pdbx_description
1 polymer ?
#
loop_
_entity_poly.entity_id
_entity_poly.type
_entity_poly.pdbx_seq_one_letter_code
_entity_poly.pdbx_strand_id
1 'polypeptide(L)'
;PKCFQCVFIFSVVRFRSRTPIQADNMCLFPNKWEGTWFQSGVRQSITIEKSRLSTKGRCVESEGDKFVVVDEKAGCFRCVVIHEKHANVLQLTTSTFCHKAKTALQSLCSLITGDALLYSMFRVEAIPVDCPFKGPLSFTYNRGHGECRSPVSSIDSCTEESRLLLRYQACPDVHGSESTVEELQCLATWKEGSSRYLVGKIHHNHATSNEDRYRCFVYEKSTLPGARDDGVDYRVAQSGDATCNGLFSPMEGSRTMTLRKET
;
A
#
# COMPACT_ATOMS: atom_id res chain seq x y z
N PRO A 1 33.40 13.34 79.33
CA PRO A 1 34.01 13.36 77.97
C PRO A 1 32.92 13.54 76.90
N LYS A 2 32.95 14.73 76.29
CA LYS A 2 31.99 15.30 75.35
C LYS A 2 31.77 14.40 74.12
N CYS A 3 30.54 14.34 73.62
CA CYS A 3 30.35 14.29 72.17
C CYS A 3 29.07 15.04 71.75
N PHE A 4 29.23 15.85 70.72
CA PHE A 4 28.36 16.92 70.25
C PHE A 4 27.05 16.42 69.64
N GLN A 5 25.98 17.17 69.89
CA GLN A 5 24.68 17.03 69.25
C GLN A 5 24.65 17.93 68.00
N CYS A 6 24.71 17.33 66.81
CA CYS A 6 24.52 18.05 65.54
C CYS A 6 23.03 18.18 65.23
N VAL A 7 22.50 19.40 65.33
CA VAL A 7 21.17 19.75 64.85
C VAL A 7 21.27 20.05 63.35
N PHE A 8 20.72 19.19 62.50
CA PHE A 8 20.56 19.47 61.06
C PHE A 8 19.26 20.23 60.85
N ILE A 9 19.37 21.52 60.52
CA ILE A 9 18.26 22.34 60.02
C ILE A 9 18.05 21.95 58.55
N PHE A 10 16.99 21.18 58.27
CA PHE A 10 16.54 20.94 56.90
C PHE A 10 15.72 22.13 56.41
N SER A 11 16.37 23.03 55.66
CA SER A 11 15.71 24.05 54.86
C SER A 11 14.90 23.38 53.75
N VAL A 12 13.57 23.43 53.82
CA VAL A 12 12.69 22.95 52.76
C VAL A 12 12.79 23.91 51.56
N VAL A 13 13.71 23.65 50.64
CA VAL A 13 13.74 24.32 49.34
C VAL A 13 12.60 23.74 48.50
N ARG A 14 11.53 24.52 48.37
CA ARG A 14 10.38 24.21 47.52
C ARG A 14 10.82 24.29 46.06
N PHE A 15 11.29 23.18 45.50
CA PHE A 15 11.49 23.06 44.06
C PHE A 15 10.12 23.22 43.39
N ARG A 16 9.86 24.40 42.81
CA ARG A 16 8.82 24.56 41.80
C ARG A 16 9.24 23.68 40.63
N SER A 17 8.66 22.49 40.54
CA SER A 17 8.66 21.68 39.33
C SER A 17 8.16 22.57 38.19
N ARG A 18 9.08 23.01 37.33
CA ARG A 18 8.70 23.53 36.02
C ARG A 18 7.96 22.40 35.34
N THR A 19 6.65 22.60 35.17
CA THR A 19 5.83 21.80 34.26
C THR A 19 6.60 21.63 32.96
N PRO A 20 6.71 20.41 32.41
CA PRO A 20 7.29 20.23 31.10
C PRO A 20 6.51 21.13 30.14
N ILE A 21 7.24 21.98 29.44
CA ILE A 21 6.74 22.80 28.35
C ILE A 21 6.01 21.85 27.41
N GLN A 22 4.70 22.06 27.28
CA GLN A 22 3.81 21.37 26.37
C GLN A 22 4.50 21.28 25.01
N ALA A 23 4.90 20.07 24.62
CA ALA A 23 5.38 19.81 23.28
C ALA A 23 4.27 20.26 22.32
N ASP A 24 4.68 21.04 21.35
CA ASP A 24 3.88 21.74 20.36
C ASP A 24 2.65 20.93 19.91
N ASN A 25 1.47 21.57 19.91
CA ASN A 25 0.19 21.06 19.39
C ASN A 25 0.22 20.91 17.85
N MET A 26 1.32 20.42 17.30
CA MET A 26 1.55 20.38 15.87
C MET A 26 1.11 19.02 15.34
N CYS A 27 0.01 18.99 14.59
CA CYS A 27 -0.37 17.77 13.88
C CYS A 27 0.68 17.45 12.82
N LEU A 28 1.32 16.29 12.96
CA LEU A 28 2.36 15.81 12.04
C LEU A 28 1.99 14.43 11.52
N PHE A 29 2.27 14.19 10.25
CA PHE A 29 2.29 12.84 9.70
C PHE A 29 3.54 12.10 10.19
N PRO A 30 3.48 10.77 10.36
CA PRO A 30 4.64 9.96 10.70
C PRO A 30 5.82 10.21 9.74
N ASN A 31 7.03 10.45 10.29
CA ASN A 31 8.23 10.74 9.50
C ASN A 31 8.54 9.67 8.43
N LYS A 32 8.20 8.40 8.71
CA LYS A 32 8.37 7.30 7.75
C LYS A 32 7.52 7.45 6.48
N TRP A 33 6.45 8.24 6.51
CA TRP A 33 5.61 8.50 5.34
C TRP A 33 6.14 9.65 4.49
N GLU A 34 7.17 10.38 4.94
CA GLU A 34 7.73 11.47 4.18
C GLU A 34 8.27 11.01 2.83
N GLY A 35 8.06 11.85 1.81
CA GLY A 35 8.45 11.60 0.44
C GLY A 35 7.30 11.74 -0.56
N THR A 36 7.52 11.21 -1.76
CA THR A 36 6.63 11.39 -2.91
C THR A 36 5.84 10.12 -3.19
N TRP A 37 4.53 10.29 -3.35
CA TRP A 37 3.56 9.22 -3.53
C TRP A 37 2.77 9.40 -4.82
N PHE A 38 2.54 8.30 -5.51
CA PHE A 38 1.71 8.21 -6.70
C PHE A 38 0.30 7.75 -6.31
N GLN A 39 -0.73 8.43 -6.81
CA GLN A 39 -2.13 8.05 -6.65
C GLN A 39 -2.79 8.11 -8.03
N SER A 40 -3.48 7.01 -8.41
CA SER A 40 -4.23 6.97 -9.66
C SER A 40 -5.29 8.08 -9.74
N GLY A 41 -5.40 8.72 -10.91
CA GLY A 41 -6.33 9.81 -11.18
C GLY A 41 -5.88 11.19 -10.68
N VAL A 42 -4.72 11.29 -10.03
CA VAL A 42 -4.13 12.57 -9.59
C VAL A 42 -2.96 12.91 -10.49
N ARG A 43 -3.08 14.00 -11.27
CA ARG A 43 -2.06 14.43 -12.24
C ARG A 43 -0.69 14.72 -11.62
N GLN A 44 -0.65 15.17 -10.38
CA GLN A 44 0.57 15.49 -9.64
C GLN A 44 0.78 14.51 -8.50
N SER A 45 2.02 14.06 -8.31
CA SER A 45 2.37 13.22 -7.17
C SER A 45 2.06 13.91 -5.84
N ILE A 46 1.60 13.14 -4.87
CA ILE A 46 1.29 13.60 -3.53
C ILE A 46 2.58 13.56 -2.70
N THR A 47 3.05 14.73 -2.27
CA THR A 47 4.18 14.83 -1.35
C THR A 47 3.68 14.91 0.09
N ILE A 48 4.21 14.06 0.96
CA ILE A 48 4.01 14.10 2.42
C ILE A 48 5.27 14.70 3.04
N GLU A 49 5.11 15.79 3.77
CA GLU A 49 6.20 16.46 4.48
C GLU A 49 5.65 17.06 5.78
N LYS A 50 6.12 16.60 6.95
CA LYS A 50 5.67 17.07 8.26
C LYS A 50 4.15 17.10 8.40
N SER A 51 3.53 18.27 8.42
CA SER A 51 2.07 18.46 8.51
C SER A 51 1.39 18.64 7.15
N ARG A 52 2.10 18.60 6.03
CA ARG A 52 1.56 18.92 4.70
C ARG A 52 1.37 17.67 3.87
N LEU A 53 0.19 17.57 3.27
CA LEU A 53 -0.22 16.55 2.31
C LEU A 53 -0.50 17.24 0.98
N SER A 54 0.55 17.65 0.27
CA SER A 54 0.58 18.39 -1.00
C SER A 54 -0.78 18.98 -1.46
N THR A 55 -1.45 18.37 -2.43
CA THR A 55 -2.70 18.85 -3.04
C THR A 55 -3.96 18.62 -2.20
N LYS A 56 -3.85 17.91 -1.06
CA LYS A 56 -4.97 17.59 -0.16
C LYS A 56 -5.09 18.57 1.01
N GLY A 57 -3.99 19.19 1.45
CA GLY A 57 -4.01 20.24 2.46
C GLY A 57 -3.00 20.05 3.59
N ARG A 58 -3.26 20.69 4.73
CA ARG A 58 -2.40 20.66 5.93
C ARG A 58 -3.11 20.02 7.12
N CYS A 59 -2.42 19.18 7.89
CA CYS A 59 -2.99 18.60 9.08
C CYS A 59 -3.13 19.65 10.21
N VAL A 60 -4.25 19.58 10.92
CA VAL A 60 -4.56 20.45 12.08
C VAL A 60 -4.88 19.67 13.35
N GLU A 61 -5.19 18.38 13.24
CA GLU A 61 -5.53 17.50 14.36
C GLU A 61 -5.31 16.05 13.94
N SER A 62 -4.79 15.21 14.83
CA SER A 62 -4.56 13.80 14.56
C SER A 62 -4.88 12.95 15.79
N GLU A 63 -5.46 11.79 15.55
CA GLU A 63 -5.71 10.76 16.56
C GLU A 63 -5.53 9.38 15.91
N GLY A 64 -4.46 8.67 16.26
CA GLY A 64 -4.14 7.37 15.68
C GLY A 64 -3.89 7.43 14.16
N ASP A 65 -4.75 6.77 13.40
CA ASP A 65 -4.76 6.71 11.93
C ASP A 65 -5.66 7.78 11.28
N LYS A 66 -6.31 8.63 12.09
CA LYS A 66 -7.24 9.66 11.64
C LYS A 66 -6.60 11.04 11.72
N PHE A 67 -6.81 11.83 10.68
CA PHE A 67 -6.22 13.16 10.52
C PHE A 67 -7.29 14.13 10.04
N VAL A 68 -7.37 15.31 10.66
CA VAL A 68 -8.16 16.43 10.14
C VAL A 68 -7.23 17.28 9.27
N VAL A 69 -7.55 17.34 7.98
CA VAL A 69 -6.78 18.09 6.98
C VAL A 69 -7.58 19.31 6.55
N VAL A 70 -6.95 20.49 6.60
CA VAL A 70 -7.50 21.73 6.07
C VAL A 70 -7.04 21.94 4.62
N ASP A 71 -8.00 22.07 3.72
CA ASP A 71 -7.79 22.53 2.36
C ASP A 71 -7.69 24.06 2.39
N GLU A 72 -6.46 24.57 2.30
CA GLU A 72 -6.19 26.00 2.41
C GLU A 72 -6.78 26.81 1.24
N LYS A 73 -7.02 26.18 0.08
CA LYS A 73 -7.64 26.85 -1.07
C LYS A 73 -9.15 26.99 -0.92
N ALA A 74 -9.79 25.92 -0.45
CA ALA A 74 -11.24 25.90 -0.26
C ALA A 74 -11.69 26.42 1.12
N GLY A 75 -10.77 26.57 2.07
CA GLY A 75 -11.05 26.99 3.44
C GLY A 75 -11.93 26.00 4.19
N CYS A 76 -11.70 24.71 4.02
CA CYS A 76 -12.57 23.67 4.56
C CYS A 76 -11.79 22.46 5.10
N PHE A 77 -12.42 21.72 6.01
CA PHE A 77 -11.85 20.61 6.75
C PHE A 77 -12.43 19.29 6.25
N ARG A 78 -11.55 18.29 6.13
CA ARG A 78 -11.90 16.90 5.82
C ARG A 78 -11.26 15.98 6.84
N CYS A 79 -11.95 14.90 7.20
CA CYS A 79 -11.27 13.79 7.87
C CYS A 79 -10.63 12.91 6.81
N VAL A 80 -9.37 12.55 7.06
CA VAL A 80 -8.57 11.63 6.26
C VAL A 80 -8.11 10.52 7.19
N VAL A 81 -8.39 9.27 6.82
CA VAL A 81 -7.90 8.09 7.53
C VAL A 81 -6.84 7.43 6.65
N ILE A 82 -5.64 7.24 7.21
CA ILE A 82 -4.49 6.70 6.49
C ILE A 82 -4.04 5.40 7.16
N HIS A 83 -4.15 4.30 6.43
CA HIS A 83 -3.66 3.00 6.85
C HIS A 83 -2.36 2.66 6.13
N GLU A 84 -1.33 2.36 6.90
CA GLU A 84 -0.07 1.85 6.36
C GLU A 84 -0.17 0.34 6.15
N LYS A 85 -0.19 -0.10 4.90
CA LYS A 85 -0.15 -1.53 4.55
C LYS A 85 1.29 -2.03 4.41
N HIS A 86 2.17 -1.17 3.90
CA HIS A 86 3.61 -1.43 3.76
C HIS A 86 4.37 -0.09 3.72
N ALA A 87 5.69 -0.09 3.91
CA ALA A 87 6.53 1.12 3.82
C ALA A 87 6.41 1.85 2.46
N ASN A 88 6.01 1.12 1.42
CA ASN A 88 5.80 1.63 0.05
C ASN A 88 4.33 1.76 -0.34
N VAL A 89 3.38 1.41 0.54
CA VAL A 89 1.93 1.39 0.24
C VAL A 89 1.13 1.97 1.40
N LEU A 90 0.47 3.10 1.13
CA LEU A 90 -0.51 3.70 2.02
C LEU A 90 -1.89 3.61 1.39
N GLN A 91 -2.89 3.38 2.22
CA GLN A 91 -4.29 3.45 1.82
C GLN A 91 -4.95 4.63 2.53
N LEU A 92 -5.62 5.47 1.75
CA LEU A 92 -6.21 6.71 2.21
C LEU A 92 -7.70 6.71 1.90
N THR A 93 -8.51 6.95 2.92
CA THR A 93 -9.94 7.23 2.79
C THR A 93 -10.21 8.63 3.31
N THR A 94 -11.10 9.36 2.65
CA THR A 94 -11.46 10.73 3.04
C THR A 94 -12.97 10.84 3.20
N SER A 95 -13.40 11.76 4.06
CA SER A 95 -14.80 12.16 4.12
C SER A 95 -15.25 12.72 2.76
N THR A 96 -16.46 12.34 2.33
CA THR A 96 -17.05 12.76 1.05
C THR A 96 -17.25 14.27 0.96
N PHE A 97 -17.59 14.91 2.09
CA PHE A 97 -17.91 16.32 2.15
C PHE A 97 -16.79 17.14 2.79
N CYS A 98 -16.69 18.40 2.37
CA CYS A 98 -15.80 19.38 2.99
C CYS A 98 -16.59 20.31 3.91
N HIS A 99 -16.17 20.42 5.17
CA HIS A 99 -16.85 21.21 6.18
C HIS A 99 -16.17 22.56 6.37
N LYS A 100 -16.91 23.67 6.31
CA LYS A 100 -16.32 25.01 6.50
C LYS A 100 -15.93 25.29 7.95
N ALA A 101 -16.63 24.68 8.90
CA ALA A 101 -16.34 24.83 10.33
C ALA A 101 -15.43 23.69 10.80
N LYS A 102 -14.41 24.01 11.59
CA LYS A 102 -13.63 23.01 12.31
C LYS A 102 -14.51 22.43 13.42
N THR A 103 -14.94 21.18 13.26
CA THR A 103 -15.59 20.39 14.31
C THR A 103 -14.59 19.39 14.90
N ALA A 104 -14.97 18.69 15.98
CA ALA A 104 -14.13 17.67 16.60
C ALA A 104 -13.78 16.56 15.58
N LEU A 105 -12.55 16.03 15.68
CA LEU A 105 -12.04 14.97 14.81
C LEU A 105 -13.02 13.81 14.68
N GLN A 106 -13.55 13.31 15.80
CA GLN A 106 -14.47 12.18 15.82
C GLN A 106 -15.75 12.43 15.00
N SER A 107 -16.28 13.66 15.02
CA SER A 107 -17.47 14.04 14.26
C SER A 107 -17.21 14.14 12.76
N LEU A 108 -16.03 14.58 12.35
CA LEU A 108 -15.66 14.61 10.92
C LEU A 108 -15.39 13.20 10.40
N CYS A 109 -14.73 12.36 11.20
CA CYS A 109 -14.38 11.02 10.80
C CYS A 109 -15.55 10.04 10.84
N SER A 110 -16.58 10.30 11.65
CA SER A 110 -17.84 9.52 11.61
C SER A 110 -18.61 9.68 10.30
N LEU A 111 -18.29 10.69 9.49
CA LEU A 111 -18.90 10.90 8.17
C LEU A 111 -18.29 10.05 7.07
N ILE A 112 -17.22 9.30 7.38
CA ILE A 112 -16.68 8.31 6.47
C ILE A 112 -17.61 7.10 6.52
N THR A 113 -18.35 6.93 5.45
CA THR A 113 -19.25 5.79 5.26
C THR A 113 -18.43 4.54 4.86
N GLY A 114 -18.98 3.34 5.09
CA GLY A 114 -18.27 2.09 4.78
C GLY A 114 -18.01 1.88 3.27
N ASP A 115 -18.72 2.60 2.42
CA ASP A 115 -18.57 2.65 0.96
C ASP A 115 -17.66 3.80 0.48
N ALA A 116 -17.04 4.54 1.41
CA ALA A 116 -16.13 5.62 1.05
C ALA A 116 -14.96 5.09 0.21
N LEU A 117 -14.60 5.85 -0.83
CA LEU A 117 -13.56 5.46 -1.77
C LEU A 117 -12.22 5.28 -1.05
N LEU A 118 -11.64 4.10 -1.25
CA LEU A 118 -10.29 3.76 -0.80
C LEU A 118 -9.29 4.12 -1.90
N TYR A 119 -8.36 5.01 -1.60
CA TYR A 119 -7.30 5.40 -2.52
C TYR A 119 -5.99 4.71 -2.11
N SER A 120 -5.45 3.89 -3.02
CA SER A 120 -4.11 3.33 -2.87
C SER A 120 -3.07 4.34 -3.32
N MET A 121 -2.07 4.59 -2.49
CA MET A 121 -0.91 5.43 -2.78
C MET A 121 0.36 4.60 -2.75
N PHE A 122 1.21 4.77 -3.76
CA PHE A 122 2.47 4.04 -3.90
C PHE A 122 3.65 4.98 -3.82
N ARG A 123 4.67 4.62 -3.06
CA ARG A 123 5.89 5.43 -2.96
C ARG A 123 6.60 5.45 -4.32
N VAL A 124 6.89 6.64 -4.84
CA VAL A 124 7.55 6.81 -6.15
C VAL A 124 8.99 6.29 -6.10
N GLU A 125 9.70 6.64 -5.04
CA GLU A 125 11.05 6.14 -4.72
C GLU A 125 10.94 4.98 -3.73
N ALA A 126 10.23 3.92 -4.14
CA ALA A 126 10.07 2.72 -3.35
C ALA A 126 11.38 1.90 -3.32
N ILE A 127 11.73 1.39 -2.14
CA ILE A 127 12.76 0.37 -2.01
C ILE A 127 12.14 -0.97 -2.44
N PRO A 128 12.61 -1.63 -3.51
CA PRO A 128 12.06 -2.89 -3.98
C PRO A 128 12.13 -3.98 -2.90
N VAL A 129 11.21 -4.93 -2.95
CA VAL A 129 11.17 -6.08 -2.03
C VAL A 129 11.23 -7.38 -2.82
N ASP A 130 11.64 -8.46 -2.16
CA ASP A 130 11.71 -9.77 -2.78
C ASP A 130 10.34 -10.22 -3.28
N CYS A 131 10.31 -10.80 -4.47
CA CYS A 131 9.08 -11.32 -5.05
C CYS A 131 8.66 -12.63 -4.36
N PRO A 132 7.35 -12.84 -4.12
CA PRO A 132 6.85 -14.04 -3.42
C PRO A 132 6.90 -15.31 -4.29
N PHE A 133 6.93 -15.15 -5.62
CA PHE A 133 7.04 -16.23 -6.57
C PHE A 133 8.51 -16.40 -6.95
N LYS A 134 9.07 -17.60 -6.76
CA LYS A 134 10.44 -17.93 -7.16
C LYS A 134 10.39 -18.92 -8.32
N GLY A 135 11.02 -18.53 -9.43
CA GLY A 135 11.07 -19.26 -10.70
C GLY A 135 12.08 -20.42 -10.71
N PRO A 136 12.07 -21.24 -11.77
CA PRO A 136 11.17 -21.16 -12.93
C PRO A 136 9.75 -21.66 -12.62
N LEU A 137 8.73 -20.94 -13.10
CA LEU A 137 7.32 -21.33 -12.99
C LEU A 137 6.65 -21.23 -14.37
N SER A 138 5.75 -22.15 -14.67
CA SER A 138 4.82 -22.02 -15.81
C SER A 138 3.50 -21.44 -15.33
N PHE A 139 2.76 -20.75 -16.20
CA PHE A 139 1.43 -20.26 -15.86
C PHE A 139 0.47 -20.23 -17.03
N THR A 140 -0.82 -20.42 -16.70
CA THR A 140 -1.95 -20.12 -17.58
C THR A 140 -2.57 -18.80 -17.14
N TYR A 141 -3.20 -18.07 -18.06
CA TYR A 141 -3.84 -16.79 -17.75
C TYR A 141 -5.18 -16.61 -18.45
N ASN A 142 -6.04 -15.78 -17.87
CA ASN A 142 -7.34 -15.41 -18.42
C ASN A 142 -7.52 -13.89 -18.33
N ARG A 143 -7.95 -13.25 -19.42
CA ARG A 143 -8.23 -11.81 -19.55
C ARG A 143 -9.73 -11.49 -19.71
N GLY A 144 -10.62 -12.44 -19.43
CA GLY A 144 -12.07 -12.32 -19.57
C GLY A 144 -12.65 -12.92 -20.86
N HIS A 145 -11.81 -13.40 -21.78
CA HIS A 145 -12.23 -13.98 -23.07
C HIS A 145 -11.96 -15.50 -23.17
N GLY A 146 -11.62 -16.14 -22.05
CA GLY A 146 -11.24 -17.55 -22.01
C GLY A 146 -9.84 -17.74 -21.43
N GLU A 147 -9.56 -18.95 -20.95
CA GLU A 147 -8.27 -19.29 -20.36
C GLU A 147 -7.27 -19.71 -21.45
N CYS A 148 -6.14 -19.01 -21.53
CA CYS A 148 -5.03 -19.34 -22.39
C CYS A 148 -4.19 -20.45 -21.73
N ARG A 149 -4.35 -21.68 -22.22
CA ARG A 149 -3.69 -22.90 -21.70
C ARG A 149 -2.50 -23.38 -22.55
N SER A 150 -2.53 -23.16 -23.86
CA SER A 150 -1.52 -23.68 -24.79
C SER A 150 -1.28 -22.69 -25.93
N PRO A 151 -0.05 -22.19 -26.13
CA PRO A 151 1.18 -22.54 -25.40
C PRO A 151 1.18 -22.01 -23.95
N VAL A 152 1.88 -22.71 -23.05
CA VAL A 152 2.01 -22.27 -21.66
C VAL A 152 2.95 -21.07 -21.56
N SER A 153 2.59 -20.11 -20.71
CA SER A 153 3.43 -18.94 -20.43
C SER A 153 4.42 -19.26 -19.31
N SER A 154 5.52 -18.52 -19.20
CA SER A 154 6.57 -18.80 -18.21
C SER A 154 6.99 -17.58 -17.39
N ILE A 155 7.43 -17.83 -16.16
CA ILE A 155 7.95 -16.83 -15.22
C ILE A 155 9.36 -17.24 -14.84
N ASP A 156 10.32 -16.37 -15.18
CA ASP A 156 11.71 -16.53 -14.83
C ASP A 156 12.07 -15.56 -13.69
N SER A 157 12.87 -16.02 -12.73
CA SER A 157 13.48 -15.11 -11.75
C SER A 157 14.67 -14.39 -12.39
N CYS A 158 14.70 -13.06 -12.25
CA CYS A 158 15.84 -12.25 -12.69
C CYS A 158 17.02 -12.39 -11.72
N THR A 159 18.18 -11.83 -12.10
CA THR A 159 19.36 -11.73 -11.20
C THR A 159 19.03 -11.00 -9.89
N GLU A 160 18.11 -10.03 -9.94
CA GLU A 160 17.56 -9.36 -8.76
C GLU A 160 16.34 -10.13 -8.23
N GLU A 161 16.34 -10.52 -6.94
CA GLU A 161 15.23 -11.24 -6.30
C GLU A 161 13.92 -10.43 -6.23
N SER A 162 14.02 -9.10 -6.38
CA SER A 162 12.87 -8.19 -6.47
C SER A 162 12.26 -8.09 -7.87
N ARG A 163 12.77 -8.84 -8.86
CA ARG A 163 12.28 -8.79 -10.25
C ARG A 163 11.94 -10.17 -10.79
N LEU A 164 10.85 -10.21 -11.56
CA LEU A 164 10.38 -11.38 -12.28
C LEU A 164 10.16 -11.02 -13.75
N LEU A 165 10.48 -11.95 -14.63
CA LEU A 165 10.23 -11.83 -16.06
C LEU A 165 9.05 -12.71 -16.44
N LEU A 166 7.94 -12.11 -16.84
CA LEU A 166 6.74 -12.80 -17.27
C LEU A 166 6.71 -12.86 -18.80
N ARG A 167 6.77 -14.07 -19.35
CA ARG A 167 6.72 -14.33 -20.80
C ARG A 167 5.36 -14.89 -21.16
N TYR A 168 4.49 -14.02 -21.64
CA TYR A 168 3.16 -14.37 -22.13
C TYR A 168 3.24 -15.01 -23.51
N GLN A 169 2.43 -16.04 -23.72
CA GLN A 169 2.20 -16.67 -25.02
C GLN A 169 0.80 -16.35 -25.52
N ALA A 170 0.66 -16.12 -26.83
CA ALA A 170 -0.65 -16.05 -27.49
C ALA A 170 -1.21 -17.46 -27.71
N CYS A 171 -2.42 -17.71 -27.25
CA CYS A 171 -3.11 -18.98 -27.46
C CYS A 171 -3.97 -18.91 -28.73
N PRO A 172 -3.95 -19.97 -29.56
CA PRO A 172 -4.97 -20.13 -30.60
C PRO A 172 -6.37 -20.06 -29.98
N ASP A 173 -7.31 -19.42 -30.70
CA ASP A 173 -8.73 -19.35 -30.34
C ASP A 173 -9.10 -18.58 -29.05
N VAL A 174 -8.13 -17.91 -28.40
CA VAL A 174 -8.41 -17.01 -27.26
C VAL A 174 -8.21 -15.56 -27.67
N HIS A 175 -9.33 -14.84 -27.85
CA HIS A 175 -9.31 -13.44 -28.22
C HIS A 175 -8.63 -12.58 -27.13
N GLY A 176 -7.74 -11.67 -27.53
CA GLY A 176 -6.99 -10.82 -26.60
C GLY A 176 -5.81 -11.51 -25.90
N SER A 177 -5.49 -12.76 -26.25
CA SER A 177 -4.20 -13.37 -25.92
C SER A 177 -3.10 -12.78 -26.80
N GLU A 178 -1.94 -12.50 -26.23
CA GLU A 178 -0.86 -11.79 -26.90
C GLU A 178 0.48 -12.31 -26.40
N SER A 179 1.45 -12.45 -27.31
CA SER A 179 2.82 -12.82 -26.97
C SER A 179 3.61 -11.58 -26.59
N THR A 180 3.79 -11.36 -25.29
CA THR A 180 4.52 -10.21 -24.74
C THR A 180 5.45 -10.64 -23.61
N VAL A 181 6.46 -9.81 -23.36
CA VAL A 181 7.35 -9.98 -22.22
C VAL A 181 7.19 -8.76 -21.32
N GLU A 182 6.87 -9.01 -20.06
CA GLU A 182 6.64 -7.99 -19.03
C GLU A 182 7.64 -8.23 -17.88
N GLU A 183 8.42 -7.22 -17.50
CA GLU A 183 9.28 -7.27 -16.32
C GLU A 183 8.51 -6.69 -15.12
N LEU A 184 8.28 -7.51 -14.09
CA LEU A 184 7.62 -7.10 -12.86
C LEU A 184 8.66 -6.83 -11.78
N GLN A 185 8.70 -5.58 -11.28
CA GLN A 185 9.45 -5.23 -10.08
C GLN A 185 8.53 -5.23 -8.87
N CYS A 186 8.80 -6.07 -7.88
CA CYS A 186 8.03 -6.17 -6.64
C CYS A 186 8.37 -5.02 -5.69
N LEU A 187 7.34 -4.31 -5.20
CA LEU A 187 7.52 -3.12 -4.37
C LEU A 187 6.96 -3.28 -2.95
N ALA A 188 5.94 -4.10 -2.76
CA ALA A 188 5.39 -4.35 -1.44
C ALA A 188 4.67 -5.68 -1.40
N THR A 189 4.76 -6.39 -0.28
CA THR A 189 3.93 -7.55 -0.01
C THR A 189 3.37 -7.48 1.41
N TRP A 190 2.12 -7.93 1.58
CA TRP A 190 1.51 -8.07 2.90
C TRP A 190 0.47 -9.19 2.88
N LYS A 191 -0.01 -9.59 4.05
CA LYS A 191 -1.03 -10.62 4.22
C LYS A 191 -2.22 -10.04 4.97
N GLU A 192 -3.42 -10.29 4.49
CA GLU A 192 -4.67 -9.86 5.12
C GLU A 192 -5.67 -11.03 5.03
N GLY A 193 -6.03 -11.61 6.17
CA GLY A 193 -6.83 -12.84 6.21
C GLY A 193 -6.10 -14.07 5.63
N SER A 194 -6.75 -14.78 4.70
CA SER A 194 -6.15 -15.90 3.93
C SER A 194 -5.35 -15.41 2.72
N SER A 195 -5.72 -14.25 2.19
CA SER A 195 -5.16 -13.66 0.99
C SER A 195 -3.81 -12.99 1.25
N ARG A 196 -2.94 -13.04 0.24
CA ARG A 196 -1.69 -12.28 0.22
C ARG A 196 -1.76 -11.26 -0.91
N TYR A 197 -1.20 -10.10 -0.67
CA TYR A 197 -1.19 -8.98 -1.59
C TYR A 197 0.24 -8.69 -2.01
N LEU A 198 0.40 -8.30 -3.27
CA LEU A 198 1.64 -7.85 -3.86
C LEU A 198 1.33 -6.59 -4.66
N VAL A 199 2.15 -5.56 -4.51
CA VAL A 199 2.16 -4.42 -5.43
C VAL A 199 3.46 -4.50 -6.21
N GLY A 200 3.34 -4.37 -7.53
CA GLY A 200 4.49 -4.33 -8.40
C GLY A 200 4.36 -3.28 -9.48
N LYS A 201 5.51 -2.96 -10.07
CA LYS A 201 5.66 -2.04 -11.17
C LYS A 201 6.04 -2.83 -12.41
N ILE A 202 5.18 -2.79 -13.42
CA ILE A 202 5.38 -3.48 -14.68
C ILE A 202 6.17 -2.58 -15.62
N HIS A 203 7.24 -3.12 -16.18
CA HIS A 203 8.05 -2.52 -17.21
C HIS A 203 7.78 -3.24 -18.53
N HIS A 204 7.18 -2.53 -19.48
CA HIS A 204 7.00 -2.96 -20.87
C HIS A 204 7.08 -1.75 -21.81
N ASN A 205 7.37 -1.98 -23.09
CA ASN A 205 7.62 -0.90 -24.07
C ASN A 205 6.46 0.08 -24.26
N HIS A 206 5.22 -0.31 -23.93
CA HIS A 206 4.03 0.53 -24.09
C HIS A 206 3.66 1.30 -22.80
N ALA A 207 4.30 1.04 -21.66
CA ALA A 207 3.99 1.72 -20.40
C ALA A 207 4.69 3.09 -20.31
N THR A 208 3.94 4.16 -20.58
CA THR A 208 4.48 5.53 -20.59
C THR A 208 4.29 6.25 -19.26
N SER A 209 3.26 5.90 -18.49
CA SER A 209 2.88 6.56 -17.24
C SER A 209 2.95 5.64 -16.02
N ASN A 210 2.87 6.21 -14.82
CA ASN A 210 2.76 5.39 -13.60
C ASN A 210 1.39 4.69 -13.51
N GLU A 211 0.35 5.29 -14.07
CA GLU A 211 -0.99 4.70 -14.21
C GLU A 211 -0.95 3.36 -14.97
N ASP A 212 -0.08 3.25 -15.97
CA ASP A 212 0.09 2.01 -16.74
C ASP A 212 0.98 0.99 -16.03
N ARG A 213 1.94 1.47 -15.22
CA ARG A 213 2.99 0.63 -14.63
C ARG A 213 2.59 -0.02 -13.32
N TYR A 214 1.91 0.70 -12.43
CA TYR A 214 1.55 0.17 -11.12
C TYR A 214 0.40 -0.82 -11.24
N ARG A 215 0.60 -2.02 -10.71
CA ARG A 215 -0.42 -3.08 -10.67
C ARG A 215 -0.40 -3.76 -9.31
N CYS A 216 -1.58 -4.20 -8.90
CA CYS A 216 -1.81 -4.87 -7.64
C CYS A 216 -2.17 -6.32 -7.93
N PHE A 217 -1.71 -7.21 -7.06
CA PHE A 217 -1.86 -8.64 -7.22
C PHE A 217 -2.38 -9.22 -5.90
N VAL A 218 -3.36 -10.11 -5.99
CA VAL A 218 -3.81 -10.93 -4.87
C VAL A 218 -3.49 -12.37 -5.21
N TYR A 219 -2.89 -13.07 -4.26
CA TYR A 219 -2.49 -14.44 -4.46
C TYR A 219 -2.74 -15.31 -3.24
N GLU A 220 -3.02 -16.57 -3.51
CA GLU A 220 -3.11 -17.62 -2.52
C GLU A 220 -2.21 -18.79 -2.93
N LYS A 221 -1.60 -19.40 -1.92
CA LYS A 221 -0.83 -20.62 -2.11
C LYS A 221 -1.80 -21.80 -1.99
N SER A 222 -2.07 -22.49 -3.08
CA SER A 222 -2.87 -23.71 -3.07
C SER A 222 -2.06 -24.84 -2.45
N THR A 223 -2.21 -25.04 -1.14
CA THR A 223 -1.77 -26.26 -0.46
C THR A 223 -2.96 -27.21 -0.41
N LEU A 224 -3.27 -27.90 -1.50
CA LEU A 224 -4.31 -28.94 -1.46
C LEU A 224 -3.83 -30.09 -0.54
N PRO A 225 -4.51 -30.37 0.58
CA PRO A 225 -4.17 -31.52 1.41
C PRO A 225 -4.64 -32.78 0.69
N GLY A 226 -3.69 -33.60 0.23
CA GLY A 226 -3.97 -34.85 -0.51
C GLY A 226 -3.58 -34.83 -1.99
N ALA A 227 -3.09 -33.71 -2.53
CA ALA A 227 -2.34 -33.74 -3.79
C ALA A 227 -0.98 -34.39 -3.52
N ARG A 228 -0.62 -35.41 -4.31
CA ARG A 228 0.76 -35.89 -4.38
C ARG A 228 1.66 -34.69 -4.67
N ASP A 229 2.85 -34.73 -4.09
CA ASP A 229 3.94 -33.74 -4.15
C ASP A 229 4.38 -33.39 -5.58
N ASP A 230 3.53 -32.69 -6.36
CA ASP A 230 3.79 -32.43 -7.80
C ASP A 230 3.37 -31.02 -8.25
N GLY A 231 3.46 -30.03 -7.34
CA GLY A 231 3.40 -28.62 -7.73
C GLY A 231 2.71 -27.73 -6.72
N VAL A 232 3.44 -26.72 -6.25
CA VAL A 232 2.82 -25.60 -5.53
C VAL A 232 2.08 -24.77 -6.56
N ASP A 233 0.76 -24.88 -6.59
CA ASP A 233 -0.08 -24.03 -7.42
C ASP A 233 -0.28 -22.67 -6.72
N TYR A 234 0.16 -21.58 -7.34
CA TYR A 234 -0.27 -20.24 -6.91
C TYR A 234 -1.43 -19.80 -7.78
N ARG A 235 -2.49 -19.32 -7.15
CA ARG A 235 -3.57 -18.62 -7.85
C ARG A 235 -3.36 -17.14 -7.64
N VAL A 236 -3.36 -16.37 -8.72
CA VAL A 236 -3.03 -14.95 -8.71
C VAL A 236 -4.08 -14.19 -9.52
N ALA A 237 -4.63 -13.12 -8.95
CA ALA A 237 -5.38 -12.12 -9.68
C ALA A 237 -4.57 -10.83 -9.76
N GLN A 238 -4.68 -10.11 -10.87
CA GLN A 238 -4.04 -8.84 -11.15
C GLN A 238 -5.12 -7.77 -11.42
N SER A 239 -4.91 -6.57 -10.88
CA SER A 239 -5.76 -5.40 -11.15
C SER A 239 -5.63 -4.91 -12.59
N GLY A 240 -6.69 -4.30 -13.13
CA GLY A 240 -6.64 -3.68 -14.47
C GLY A 240 -5.92 -2.34 -14.50
N ASP A 241 -5.85 -1.67 -13.34
CA ASP A 241 -5.30 -0.34 -13.17
C ASP A 241 -4.46 -0.22 -11.89
N ALA A 242 -3.97 0.98 -11.62
CA ALA A 242 -3.21 1.31 -10.43
C ALA A 242 -4.07 1.63 -9.19
N THR A 243 -5.37 1.31 -9.15
CA THR A 243 -6.21 1.64 -7.98
C THR A 243 -6.20 0.54 -6.91
N CYS A 244 -5.85 -0.69 -7.28
CA CYS A 244 -6.05 -1.93 -6.52
C CYS A 244 -7.52 -2.22 -6.16
N ASN A 245 -8.50 -1.48 -6.68
CA ASN A 245 -9.90 -1.67 -6.34
C ASN A 245 -10.46 -2.92 -7.01
N GLY A 246 -11.40 -3.59 -6.34
CA GLY A 246 -12.05 -4.81 -6.85
C GLY A 246 -11.19 -6.08 -6.80
N LEU A 247 -10.05 -6.04 -6.12
CA LEU A 247 -9.13 -7.18 -6.00
C LEU A 247 -9.27 -7.83 -4.61
N PHE A 248 -10.36 -8.55 -4.40
CA PHE A 248 -10.68 -9.18 -3.10
C PHE A 248 -10.23 -10.63 -3.01
N SER A 249 -10.16 -11.33 -4.13
CA SER A 249 -9.81 -12.75 -4.20
C SER A 249 -8.88 -13.03 -5.39
N PRO A 250 -8.11 -14.13 -5.36
CA PRO A 250 -7.29 -14.53 -6.51
C PRO A 250 -8.10 -14.97 -7.74
N MET A 251 -9.44 -14.95 -7.66
CA MET A 251 -10.36 -15.27 -8.76
C MET A 251 -11.00 -14.05 -9.40
N GLU A 252 -10.93 -12.90 -8.74
CA GLU A 252 -11.60 -11.67 -9.15
C GLU A 252 -10.56 -10.62 -9.47
N GLY A 253 -10.31 -10.40 -10.76
CA GLY A 253 -9.36 -9.40 -11.25
C GLY A 253 -9.47 -9.23 -12.76
N SER A 254 -8.76 -8.24 -13.30
CA SER A 254 -8.71 -8.00 -14.75
C SER A 254 -7.97 -9.12 -15.47
N ARG A 255 -6.97 -9.71 -14.82
CA ARG A 255 -6.24 -10.88 -15.30
C ARG A 255 -6.09 -11.87 -14.17
N THR A 256 -6.51 -13.12 -14.38
CA THR A 256 -6.27 -14.21 -13.41
C THR A 256 -5.26 -15.17 -13.98
N MET A 257 -4.44 -15.76 -13.10
CA MET A 257 -3.30 -16.60 -13.45
C MET A 257 -3.22 -17.80 -12.51
N THR A 258 -2.88 -18.96 -13.05
CA THR A 258 -2.56 -20.16 -12.28
C THR A 258 -1.11 -20.52 -12.56
N LEU A 259 -0.25 -20.39 -11.56
CA LEU A 259 1.18 -20.64 -11.65
C LEU A 259 1.46 -22.04 -11.12
N ARG A 260 2.34 -22.76 -11.80
CA ARG A 260 2.81 -24.10 -11.44
C ARG A 260 4.33 -24.12 -11.49
N LYS A 261 4.95 -24.93 -10.62
CA LYS A 261 6.38 -25.19 -10.75
C LYS A 261 6.64 -26.01 -12.01
N GLU A 262 7.64 -25.63 -12.79
CA GLU A 262 8.19 -26.51 -13.80
C GLU A 262 9.03 -27.58 -13.08
N THR A 263 8.63 -28.85 -13.23
CA THR A 263 9.39 -30.04 -12.81
C THR A 263 10.52 -30.33 -13.78
#